data_AF-A0A934LPI3-F1
#
_entry.id   AF-A0A934LPI3-F1
#
_cell.length_a   1.000
_cell.length_b   1.000
_cell.length_c   1.000
_cell.angle_alpha   90.00
_cell.angle_beta   90.00
_cell.angle_gamma   90.00
#
_symmetry.space_group_name_H-M   'P 1'
#
loop_
_entity.id
_entity.type
_entity.pdbx_description
1 polymer ?
#
loop_
_entity_poly.entity_id
_entity_poly.type
_entity_poly.pdbx_seq_one_letter_code
_entity_poly.pdbx_strand_id
1 'polypeptide(L)'
;MNNNLNKQIREHLNLKTTDELLEIWQANDRVEWSDAAFEVMQEILAERDEEIPEQDEPIHEHVEEVDTVKEFGFTEGEMKIIEAETQPELYDPLDVLLIKKRIEQAAVASIALVAISTLLNFPDSKNMAAYLIQSFPPLTSLVVPIAVTATLIAIGLAVITTYIPLKALARILQILMEMEFNSRIDK
;
A
#
# COMPACT_ATOMS: atom_id res chain seq x y z
N MET A 1 33.38 -29.27 -16.83
CA MET A 1 32.42 -29.97 -17.73
C MET A 1 31.37 -28.96 -18.22
N ASN A 2 31.80 -27.75 -18.64
CA ASN A 2 30.92 -26.58 -18.81
C ASN A 2 30.67 -26.21 -20.29
N ASN A 3 31.54 -26.67 -21.20
CA ASN A 3 31.61 -26.20 -22.59
C ASN A 3 30.34 -26.41 -23.41
N ASN A 4 29.41 -27.29 -22.98
CA ASN A 4 28.11 -27.46 -23.64
C ASN A 4 27.12 -26.35 -23.24
N LEU A 5 27.12 -25.94 -21.96
CA LEU A 5 26.28 -24.85 -21.46
C LEU A 5 26.71 -23.51 -22.06
N ASN A 6 28.01 -23.18 -21.98
CA ASN A 6 28.53 -21.94 -22.58
C ASN A 6 28.27 -21.88 -24.10
N LYS A 7 28.30 -23.02 -24.81
CA LYS A 7 27.96 -23.08 -26.24
C LYS A 7 26.48 -22.78 -26.51
N GLN A 8 25.56 -23.32 -25.71
CA GLN A 8 24.13 -23.03 -25.84
C GLN A 8 23.83 -21.56 -25.52
N ILE A 9 24.42 -21.02 -24.44
CA ILE A 9 24.35 -19.60 -24.09
C ILE A 9 24.88 -18.73 -25.25
N ARG A 10 26.02 -19.09 -25.82
CA ARG A 10 26.63 -18.37 -26.96
C ARG A 10 25.81 -18.45 -28.25
N GLU A 11 25.15 -19.57 -28.51
CA GLU A 11 24.22 -19.72 -29.64
C GLU A 11 23.00 -18.81 -29.48
N HIS A 12 22.48 -18.65 -28.26
CA HIS A 12 21.38 -17.71 -27.96
C HIS A 12 21.82 -16.24 -28.00
N LEU A 13 22.93 -15.88 -27.35
CA LEU A 13 23.44 -14.50 -27.30
C LEU A 13 23.88 -13.98 -28.67
N ASN A 14 24.33 -14.85 -29.59
CA ASN A 14 24.62 -14.44 -30.97
C ASN A 14 23.39 -14.05 -31.80
N LEU A 15 22.17 -14.31 -31.32
CA LEU A 15 20.95 -13.80 -31.93
C LEU A 15 20.68 -12.33 -31.56
N LYS A 16 21.34 -11.81 -30.52
CA LYS A 16 21.24 -10.41 -30.08
C LYS A 16 22.18 -9.49 -30.84
N THR A 17 21.75 -8.25 -31.03
CA THR A 17 22.58 -7.19 -31.63
C THR A 17 23.74 -6.82 -30.70
N THR A 18 24.73 -6.10 -31.20
CA THR A 18 25.83 -5.60 -30.34
C THR A 18 25.30 -4.63 -29.29
N ASP A 19 24.41 -3.72 -29.69
CA ASP A 19 23.81 -2.72 -28.80
C ASP A 19 23.03 -3.37 -27.65
N GLU A 20 22.21 -4.39 -27.95
CA GLU A 20 21.48 -5.18 -26.94
C GLU A 20 22.42 -5.91 -25.96
N LEU A 21 23.58 -6.40 -26.45
CA LEU A 21 24.56 -7.05 -25.58
C LEU A 21 25.33 -6.05 -24.72
N LEU A 22 25.59 -4.84 -25.22
CA LEU A 22 26.20 -3.75 -24.46
C LEU A 22 25.25 -3.23 -23.37
N GLU A 23 23.96 -3.07 -23.68
CA GLU A 23 22.92 -2.68 -22.72
C GLU A 23 22.82 -3.68 -21.56
N ILE A 24 22.72 -4.98 -21.86
CA ILE A 24 22.69 -6.05 -20.85
C ILE A 24 24.02 -6.11 -20.06
N TRP A 25 25.16 -5.93 -20.75
CA TRP A 25 26.47 -5.92 -20.11
C TRP A 25 26.64 -4.78 -19.10
N GLN A 26 26.19 -3.57 -19.46
CA GLN A 26 26.25 -2.39 -18.59
C GLN A 26 25.29 -2.52 -17.40
N ALA A 27 24.02 -2.87 -17.65
CA ALA A 27 22.97 -2.98 -16.64
C ALA A 27 23.30 -3.98 -15.50
N ASN A 28 24.21 -4.92 -15.76
CA ASN A 28 24.79 -5.84 -14.76
C ASN A 28 23.74 -6.61 -13.94
N ASP A 29 22.63 -6.99 -14.58
CA ASP A 29 21.53 -7.67 -13.93
C ASP A 29 21.86 -9.14 -13.65
N ARG A 30 22.18 -9.44 -12.39
CA ARG A 30 22.54 -10.80 -11.91
C ARG A 30 21.30 -11.61 -11.50
N VAL A 31 20.10 -11.05 -11.64
CA VAL A 31 18.83 -11.76 -11.41
C VAL A 31 18.37 -12.44 -12.71
N GLU A 32 18.41 -11.71 -13.82
CA GLU A 32 18.09 -12.26 -15.15
C GLU A 32 19.29 -13.03 -15.74
N TRP A 33 20.52 -12.55 -15.58
CA TRP A 33 21.70 -13.10 -16.27
C TRP A 33 22.71 -13.74 -15.31
N SER A 34 22.97 -15.04 -15.51
CA SER A 34 24.00 -15.77 -14.76
C SER A 34 25.42 -15.27 -15.07
N ASP A 35 26.37 -15.44 -14.14
CA ASP A 35 27.79 -15.09 -14.35
C ASP A 35 28.38 -15.72 -15.63
N ALA A 36 28.03 -16.98 -15.93
CA ALA A 36 28.46 -17.66 -17.15
C ALA A 36 27.90 -17.04 -18.44
N ALA A 37 26.78 -16.30 -18.36
CA ALA A 37 26.28 -15.51 -19.48
C ALA A 37 27.10 -14.23 -19.67
N PHE A 38 27.49 -13.54 -18.59
CA PHE A 38 28.41 -12.39 -18.67
C PHE A 38 29.79 -12.78 -19.23
N GLU A 39 30.37 -13.92 -18.80
CA GLU A 39 31.61 -14.45 -19.39
C GLU A 39 31.48 -14.63 -20.92
N VAL A 40 30.37 -15.20 -21.39
CA VAL A 40 30.13 -15.42 -22.82
C VAL A 40 29.80 -14.12 -23.56
N MET A 41 29.11 -13.16 -22.94
CA MET A 41 28.88 -11.83 -23.51
C MET A 41 30.22 -11.10 -23.73
N GLN A 42 31.15 -11.18 -22.77
CA GLN A 42 32.49 -10.62 -22.90
C GLN A 42 33.26 -11.24 -24.08
N GLU A 43 33.20 -12.57 -24.25
CA GLU A 43 33.79 -13.24 -25.42
C GLU A 43 33.18 -12.74 -26.74
N ILE A 44 31.85 -12.61 -26.82
CA ILE A 44 31.15 -12.19 -28.05
C ILE A 44 31.47 -10.73 -28.39
N LEU A 45 31.49 -9.82 -27.40
CA LEU A 45 31.81 -8.40 -27.62
C LEU A 45 33.27 -8.23 -28.06
N ALA A 46 34.21 -8.98 -27.46
CA ALA A 46 35.61 -8.98 -27.87
C ALA A 46 35.81 -9.56 -29.29
N GLU A 47 35.04 -10.58 -29.69
CA GLU A 47 35.04 -11.12 -31.07
C GLU A 47 34.45 -10.14 -32.11
N ARG A 48 33.66 -9.16 -31.68
CA ARG A 48 33.07 -8.13 -32.53
C ARG A 48 33.93 -6.86 -32.66
N ASP A 49 35.09 -6.81 -32.00
CA ASP A 49 36.07 -5.70 -32.00
C ASP A 49 35.52 -4.39 -31.40
N GLU A 50 34.64 -4.51 -30.40
CA GLU A 50 33.98 -3.38 -29.71
C GLU A 50 34.68 -3.03 -28.38
N GLU A 51 34.67 -1.75 -28.01
CA GLU A 51 35.16 -1.31 -26.70
C GLU A 51 34.17 -1.73 -25.60
N ILE A 52 34.58 -2.64 -24.72
CA ILE A 52 33.75 -3.13 -23.61
C ILE A 52 33.77 -2.11 -22.47
N PRO A 53 32.62 -1.46 -22.13
CA PRO A 53 32.56 -0.49 -21.05
C PRO A 53 32.64 -1.17 -19.67
N GLU A 54 32.92 -0.38 -18.63
CA GLU A 54 32.76 -0.85 -17.25
C GLU A 54 31.27 -1.18 -16.96
N GLN A 55 31.04 -2.17 -16.10
CA GLN A 55 29.68 -2.56 -15.67
C GLN A 55 29.21 -1.67 -14.52
N ASP A 56 27.89 -1.43 -14.42
CA ASP A 56 27.29 -0.74 -13.27
C ASP A 56 27.31 -1.62 -12.00
N GLU A 57 26.80 -1.13 -10.86
CA GLU A 57 26.70 -1.94 -9.64
C GLU A 57 25.77 -3.16 -9.85
N PRO A 58 26.16 -4.37 -9.42
CA PRO A 58 25.42 -5.59 -9.74
C PRO A 58 24.05 -5.62 -9.06
N ILE A 59 23.00 -5.76 -9.88
CA ILE A 59 21.61 -5.91 -9.41
C ILE A 59 21.42 -7.37 -9.00
N HIS A 60 21.32 -7.61 -7.69
CA HIS A 60 21.16 -8.97 -7.11
C HIS A 60 19.72 -9.32 -6.73
N GLU A 61 18.86 -8.32 -6.63
CA GLU A 61 17.42 -8.46 -6.42
C GLU A 61 16.77 -7.39 -7.30
N HIS A 62 15.83 -7.77 -8.16
CA HIS A 62 14.88 -6.79 -8.64
C HIS A 62 14.11 -6.35 -7.39
N VAL A 63 14.07 -5.05 -7.13
CA VAL A 63 12.99 -4.51 -6.33
C VAL A 63 11.75 -4.72 -7.18
N GLU A 64 11.07 -5.86 -7.00
CA GLU A 64 9.71 -6.01 -7.50
C GLU A 64 8.97 -4.76 -7.03
N GLU A 65 8.42 -3.99 -7.97
CA GLU A 65 7.32 -3.08 -7.63
C GLU A 65 6.25 -3.99 -7.05
N VAL A 66 6.23 -4.04 -5.71
CA VAL A 66 5.28 -4.84 -4.95
C VAL A 66 3.93 -4.54 -5.56
N ASP A 67 3.18 -5.59 -5.88
CA ASP A 67 1.81 -5.50 -6.40
C ASP A 67 0.88 -5.01 -5.27
N THR A 68 1.14 -3.76 -4.85
CA THR A 68 0.44 -2.99 -3.83
C THR A 68 -1.02 -2.85 -4.19
N VAL A 69 -1.34 -2.94 -5.49
CA VAL A 69 -2.69 -3.00 -6.01
C VAL A 69 -3.43 -4.23 -5.48
N LYS A 70 -2.82 -5.43 -5.54
CA LYS A 70 -3.39 -6.66 -4.98
C LYS A 70 -3.26 -6.75 -3.45
N GLU A 71 -2.13 -6.39 -2.86
CA GLU A 71 -1.92 -6.51 -1.40
C GLU A 71 -2.89 -5.61 -0.61
N PHE A 72 -3.22 -4.42 -1.14
CA PHE A 72 -4.09 -3.49 -0.43
C PHE A 72 -5.58 -3.80 -0.58
N GLY A 73 -5.97 -4.86 -1.31
CA GLY A 73 -7.35 -5.33 -1.37
C GLY A 73 -8.32 -4.27 -1.92
N PHE A 74 -7.90 -3.53 -2.94
CA PHE A 74 -8.75 -2.60 -3.65
C PHE A 74 -9.91 -3.32 -4.36
N THR A 75 -11.00 -2.62 -4.59
CA THR A 75 -12.14 -3.16 -5.32
C THR A 75 -11.87 -3.21 -6.83
N GLU A 76 -12.56 -4.09 -7.56
CA GLU A 76 -12.41 -4.24 -9.03
C GLU A 76 -12.54 -2.90 -9.79
N GLY A 77 -13.43 -2.01 -9.33
CA GLY A 77 -13.58 -0.67 -9.91
C GLY A 77 -12.40 0.26 -9.63
N GLU A 78 -11.69 0.08 -8.50
CA GLU A 78 -10.49 0.83 -8.15
C GLU A 78 -9.25 0.30 -8.90
N MET A 79 -9.10 -1.03 -9.01
CA MET A 79 -8.09 -1.68 -9.85
C MET A 79 -8.13 -1.11 -11.28
N LYS A 80 -9.34 -1.03 -11.87
CA LYS A 80 -9.55 -0.52 -13.24
C LYS A 80 -9.11 0.93 -13.43
N ILE A 81 -9.10 1.77 -12.38
CA ILE A 81 -8.65 3.17 -12.47
C ILE A 81 -7.12 3.25 -12.42
N ILE A 82 -6.48 2.35 -11.66
CA ILE A 82 -5.01 2.26 -11.57
C ILE A 82 -4.41 1.69 -12.86
N GLU A 83 -5.00 0.61 -13.39
CA GLU A 83 -4.56 -0.11 -14.60
C GLU A 83 -4.96 0.59 -15.93
N ALA A 84 -5.59 1.76 -15.88
CA ALA A 84 -6.05 2.46 -17.07
C ALA A 84 -4.91 3.16 -17.83
N GLU A 85 -4.89 3.02 -19.16
CA GLU A 85 -3.90 3.68 -20.05
C GLU A 85 -3.91 5.22 -19.93
N THR A 86 -5.05 5.82 -19.58
CA THR A 86 -5.22 7.27 -19.39
C THR A 86 -5.37 7.62 -17.91
N GLN A 87 -4.24 7.65 -17.20
CA GLN A 87 -4.19 8.08 -15.79
C GLN A 87 -4.41 9.60 -15.64
N PRO A 88 -4.88 10.08 -14.46
CA PRO A 88 -4.88 11.50 -14.08
C PRO A 88 -3.47 12.12 -14.12
N GLU A 89 -3.37 13.41 -14.45
CA GLU A 89 -2.08 14.14 -14.47
C GLU A 89 -1.78 14.85 -13.14
N LEU A 90 -2.81 15.11 -12.33
CA LEU A 90 -2.69 15.96 -11.15
C LEU A 90 -2.20 15.21 -9.90
N TYR A 91 -2.31 13.88 -9.88
CA TYR A 91 -1.96 12.98 -8.79
C TYR A 91 -1.96 11.53 -9.28
N ASP A 92 -1.25 10.65 -8.57
CA ASP A 92 -1.34 9.20 -8.75
C ASP A 92 -2.65 8.66 -8.14
N PRO A 93 -3.48 7.90 -8.89
CA PRO A 93 -4.65 7.19 -8.35
C PRO A 93 -4.33 6.28 -7.16
N LEU A 94 -3.18 5.60 -7.17
CA LEU A 94 -2.75 4.70 -6.10
C LEU A 94 -2.59 5.48 -4.79
N ASP A 95 -1.91 6.63 -4.81
CA ASP A 95 -1.75 7.50 -3.64
C ASP A 95 -3.09 7.97 -3.09
N VAL A 96 -4.02 8.39 -3.95
CA VAL A 96 -5.37 8.82 -3.51
C VAL A 96 -6.14 7.67 -2.85
N LEU A 97 -6.04 6.46 -3.40
CA LEU A 97 -6.68 5.26 -2.85
C LEU A 97 -6.02 4.77 -1.56
N LEU A 98 -4.69 4.88 -1.43
CA LEU A 98 -3.95 4.65 -0.19
C LEU A 98 -4.34 5.66 0.89
N ILE A 99 -4.44 6.95 0.56
CA ILE A 99 -4.90 8.01 1.46
C ILE A 99 -6.33 7.73 1.92
N LYS A 100 -7.25 7.40 1.00
CA LYS A 100 -8.64 7.00 1.30
C LYS A 100 -8.66 5.84 2.31
N LYS A 101 -7.92 4.76 2.05
CA LYS A 101 -7.85 3.58 2.94
C LYS A 101 -7.27 3.93 4.32
N ARG A 102 -6.22 4.75 4.38
CA ARG A 102 -5.64 5.25 5.64
C ARG A 102 -6.63 6.11 6.43
N ILE A 103 -7.43 6.96 5.77
CA ILE A 103 -8.48 7.76 6.41
C ILE A 103 -9.57 6.85 6.98
N GLU A 104 -10.04 5.83 6.23
CA GLU A 104 -11.03 4.88 6.73
C GLU A 104 -10.53 4.07 7.94
N GLN A 105 -9.28 3.60 7.90
CA GLN A 105 -8.63 2.94 9.04
C GLN A 105 -8.48 3.86 10.25
N ALA A 106 -8.03 5.11 10.04
CA ALA A 106 -7.91 6.12 11.09
C ALA A 106 -9.27 6.47 11.70
N ALA A 107 -10.34 6.51 10.90
CA ALA A 107 -11.69 6.75 11.40
C ALA A 107 -12.15 5.63 12.35
N VAL A 108 -11.93 4.36 12.00
CA VAL A 108 -12.23 3.21 12.87
C VAL A 108 -11.37 3.24 14.15
N ALA A 109 -10.06 3.48 14.01
CA ALA A 109 -9.15 3.60 15.16
C ALA A 109 -9.54 4.75 16.10
N SER A 110 -10.04 5.87 15.57
CA SER A 110 -10.52 7.01 16.37
C SER A 110 -11.75 6.65 17.21
N ILE A 111 -12.71 5.89 16.68
CA ILE A 111 -13.86 5.40 17.47
C ILE A 111 -13.37 4.49 18.59
N ALA A 112 -12.49 3.54 18.28
CA ALA A 112 -11.95 2.61 19.28
C ALA A 112 -11.23 3.37 20.41
N LEU A 113 -10.40 4.35 20.06
CA LEU A 113 -9.68 5.19 21.03
C LEU A 113 -10.63 6.06 21.86
N VAL A 114 -11.68 6.64 21.27
CA VAL A 114 -12.70 7.38 22.03
C VAL A 114 -13.52 6.47 22.94
N ALA A 115 -13.89 5.26 22.50
CA ALA A 115 -14.60 4.30 23.34
C ALA A 115 -13.75 3.85 24.54
N ILE A 116 -12.47 3.55 24.32
CA ILE A 116 -11.49 3.23 25.38
C ILE A 116 -11.30 4.43 26.31
N SER A 117 -11.10 5.63 25.76
CA SER A 117 -10.94 6.86 26.55
C SER A 117 -12.17 7.17 27.40
N THR A 118 -13.38 6.98 26.84
CA THR A 118 -14.64 7.19 27.56
C THR A 118 -14.81 6.17 28.69
N LEU A 119 -14.42 4.91 28.47
CA LEU A 119 -14.46 3.85 29.48
C LEU A 119 -13.44 4.10 30.62
N LEU A 120 -12.22 4.55 30.28
CA LEU A 120 -11.16 4.84 31.26
C LEU A 120 -11.41 6.12 32.06
N ASN A 121 -11.89 7.17 31.39
CA ASN A 121 -12.19 8.47 32.00
C ASN A 121 -13.61 8.54 32.59
N PHE A 122 -14.37 7.42 32.59
CA PHE A 122 -15.71 7.38 33.16
C PHE A 122 -15.63 7.85 34.64
N PRO A 123 -16.17 9.03 34.99
CA PRO A 123 -15.85 9.70 36.26
C PRO A 123 -16.22 8.84 37.48
N ASP A 124 -17.27 8.04 37.30
CA ASP A 124 -17.78 7.14 38.31
C ASP A 124 -17.19 5.74 38.25
N SER A 125 -16.24 5.36 37.39
CA SER A 125 -15.67 3.99 37.42
C SER A 125 -15.11 3.63 38.82
N LYS A 126 -14.42 4.59 39.46
CA LYS A 126 -13.90 4.46 40.83
C LYS A 126 -14.99 4.65 41.90
N ASN A 127 -15.89 5.60 41.71
CA ASN A 127 -16.97 5.88 42.68
C ASN A 127 -18.02 4.77 42.69
N MET A 128 -18.43 4.27 41.53
CA MET A 128 -19.36 3.16 41.30
C MET A 128 -18.79 1.84 41.82
N ALA A 129 -17.49 1.59 41.67
CA ALA A 129 -16.83 0.48 42.37
C ALA A 129 -16.96 0.63 43.90
N ALA A 130 -16.70 1.82 44.45
CA ALA A 130 -16.89 2.09 45.88
C ALA A 130 -18.37 1.98 46.33
N TYR A 131 -19.33 2.46 45.52
CA TYR A 131 -20.77 2.37 45.80
C TYR A 131 -21.30 0.93 45.73
N LEU A 132 -20.80 0.11 44.78
CA LEU A 132 -21.07 -1.33 44.72
C LEU A 132 -20.52 -2.07 45.94
N ILE A 133 -19.36 -1.65 46.46
CA ILE A 133 -18.74 -2.24 47.65
C ILE A 133 -19.41 -1.77 48.96
N GLN A 134 -19.96 -0.54 49.04
CA GLN A 134 -20.50 0.01 50.30
C GLN A 134 -22.01 -0.17 50.52
N SER A 135 -22.88 -0.01 49.50
CA SER A 135 -24.36 -0.08 49.62
C SER A 135 -25.01 0.94 50.61
N PHE A 136 -26.33 1.17 50.70
CA PHE A 136 -27.49 0.88 49.82
C PHE A 136 -28.60 1.96 50.04
N PRO A 137 -29.08 2.64 48.98
CA PRO A 137 -30.51 2.98 48.90
C PRO A 137 -31.10 2.70 47.49
N PRO A 138 -32.44 2.69 47.30
CA PRO A 138 -33.07 2.31 46.01
C PRO A 138 -32.65 3.18 44.80
N LEU A 139 -32.17 4.41 45.04
CA LEU A 139 -31.70 5.33 44.00
C LEU A 139 -30.47 4.82 43.22
N THR A 140 -29.62 3.96 43.80
CA THR A 140 -28.45 3.41 43.07
C THR A 140 -28.85 2.55 41.88
N SER A 141 -30.03 1.90 41.92
CA SER A 141 -30.54 1.09 40.81
C SER A 141 -30.88 1.91 39.57
N LEU A 142 -31.11 3.22 39.70
CA LEU A 142 -31.35 4.15 38.60
C LEU A 142 -30.08 4.87 38.12
N VAL A 143 -29.13 5.15 39.00
CA VAL A 143 -27.86 5.83 38.63
C VAL A 143 -27.09 5.02 37.59
N VAL A 144 -26.96 3.69 37.80
CA VAL A 144 -26.23 2.80 36.88
C VAL A 144 -26.79 2.83 35.45
N PRO A 145 -28.09 2.54 35.19
CA PRO A 145 -28.63 2.58 33.83
C PRO A 145 -28.65 3.99 33.23
N ILE A 146 -28.83 5.05 34.02
CA ILE A 146 -28.73 6.43 33.52
C ILE A 146 -27.31 6.72 33.02
N ALA A 147 -26.29 6.36 33.80
CA ALA A 147 -24.90 6.63 33.45
C ALA A 147 -24.41 5.77 32.27
N VAL A 148 -24.86 4.51 32.18
CA VAL A 148 -24.66 3.65 30.98
C VAL A 148 -25.34 4.28 29.75
N THR A 149 -26.58 4.74 29.88
CA THR A 149 -27.31 5.37 28.77
C THR A 149 -26.62 6.66 28.30
N ALA A 150 -26.18 7.51 29.22
CA ALA A 150 -25.41 8.71 28.91
C ALA A 150 -24.09 8.40 28.21
N THR A 151 -23.40 7.33 28.62
CA THR A 151 -22.16 6.85 27.97
C THR A 151 -22.41 6.40 26.53
N LEU A 152 -23.46 5.63 26.30
CA LEU A 152 -23.84 5.18 24.94
C LEU A 152 -24.22 6.37 24.04
N ILE A 153 -24.92 7.38 24.58
CA ILE A 153 -25.22 8.62 23.86
C ILE A 153 -23.93 9.39 23.52
N ALA A 154 -22.99 9.51 24.46
CA ALA A 154 -21.72 10.18 24.24
C ALA A 154 -20.87 9.48 23.16
N ILE A 155 -20.80 8.14 23.18
CA ILE A 155 -20.13 7.34 22.14
C ILE A 155 -20.84 7.52 20.78
N GLY A 156 -22.17 7.52 20.75
CA GLY A 156 -22.95 7.78 19.53
C GLY A 156 -22.67 9.17 18.93
N LEU A 157 -22.63 10.21 19.78
CA LEU A 157 -22.26 11.57 19.38
C LEU A 157 -20.81 11.67 18.88
N ALA A 158 -19.88 10.95 19.51
CA ALA A 158 -18.50 10.86 19.03
C ALA A 158 -18.43 10.24 17.63
N VAL A 159 -19.10 9.10 17.40
CA VAL A 159 -19.19 8.48 16.06
C VAL A 159 -19.75 9.45 15.02
N ILE A 160 -20.80 10.20 15.37
CA ILE A 160 -21.41 11.20 14.47
C ILE A 160 -20.41 12.35 14.15
N THR A 161 -19.63 12.78 15.13
CA THR A 161 -18.74 13.96 14.99
C THR A 161 -17.34 13.65 14.48
N THR A 162 -16.82 12.43 14.61
CA THR A 162 -15.49 12.05 14.13
C THR A 162 -15.53 11.11 12.92
N TYR A 163 -16.30 10.03 12.98
CA TYR A 163 -16.27 8.99 11.94
C TYR A 163 -17.05 9.39 10.69
N ILE A 164 -18.21 10.02 10.81
CA ILE A 164 -18.99 10.45 9.63
C ILE A 164 -18.21 11.47 8.79
N PRO A 165 -17.59 12.54 9.35
CA PRO A 165 -16.81 13.48 8.55
C PRO A 165 -15.58 12.85 7.89
N LEU A 166 -14.84 11.98 8.58
CA LEU A 166 -13.68 11.29 8.00
C LEU A 166 -14.09 10.36 6.84
N LYS A 167 -15.20 9.63 7.00
CA LYS A 167 -15.74 8.76 5.94
C LYS A 167 -16.29 9.55 4.76
N ALA A 168 -16.90 10.71 5.01
CA ALA A 168 -17.32 11.64 3.96
C ALA A 168 -16.11 12.18 3.18
N LEU A 169 -15.03 12.57 3.87
CA LEU A 169 -13.78 13.02 3.25
C LEU A 169 -13.18 11.95 2.33
N ALA A 170 -13.07 10.70 2.81
CA ALA A 170 -12.59 9.57 2.01
C ALA A 170 -13.43 9.33 0.74
N ARG A 171 -14.76 9.50 0.84
CA ARG A 171 -15.66 9.40 -0.33
C ARG A 171 -15.57 10.59 -1.28
N ILE A 172 -15.37 11.81 -0.78
CA ILE A 172 -15.16 12.99 -1.61
C ILE A 172 -13.88 12.86 -2.43
N LEU A 173 -12.78 12.37 -1.83
CA LEU A 173 -11.52 12.07 -2.53
C LEU A 173 -11.74 11.06 -3.68
N GLN A 174 -12.44 9.96 -3.40
CA GLN A 174 -12.80 8.97 -4.44
C GLN A 174 -13.63 9.58 -5.57
N ILE A 175 -14.65 10.39 -5.26
CA ILE A 175 -15.51 11.02 -6.27
C ILE A 175 -14.74 12.03 -7.12
N LEU A 176 -13.84 12.82 -6.53
CA LEU A 176 -12.97 13.74 -7.27
C LEU A 176 -12.08 12.99 -8.26
N MET A 177 -11.49 11.86 -7.82
CA MET A 177 -10.69 10.97 -8.67
C MET A 177 -11.50 10.41 -9.84
N GLU A 178 -12.68 9.84 -9.56
CA GLU A 178 -13.58 9.29 -10.59
C GLU A 178 -14.06 10.37 -11.58
N MET A 179 -14.29 11.61 -11.13
CA MET A 179 -14.68 12.71 -12.00
C MET A 179 -13.56 13.17 -12.94
N GLU A 180 -12.31 13.30 -12.46
CA GLU A 180 -11.20 13.62 -13.37
C GLU A 180 -11.00 12.50 -14.40
N PHE A 181 -10.96 11.25 -13.93
CA PHE A 181 -10.76 10.06 -14.76
C PHE A 181 -11.80 9.98 -15.89
N ASN A 182 -13.10 10.07 -15.56
CA ASN A 182 -14.16 10.04 -16.56
C ASN A 182 -14.09 11.24 -17.54
N SER A 183 -13.66 12.42 -17.06
CA SER A 183 -13.51 13.62 -17.92
C SER A 183 -12.39 13.51 -18.98
N ARG A 184 -11.52 12.50 -18.87
CA ARG A 184 -10.45 12.20 -19.82
C ARG A 184 -10.85 11.13 -20.84
N ILE A 185 -11.75 10.20 -20.47
CA ILE A 185 -12.28 9.15 -21.37
C ILE A 185 -13.21 9.72 -22.44
N ASP A 186 -13.95 10.80 -22.14
CA ASP A 186 -14.90 11.43 -23.07
C ASP A 186 -14.26 12.40 -24.10
N LYS A 187 -12.93 12.34 -24.32
CA LYS A 187 -12.18 13.24 -25.21
C LYS A 187 -11.53 12.52 -26.40
#